data_AF-A0AAW0E8F3-F1
#
_entry.id   AF-A0AAW0E8F3-F1
#
_cell.length_a   1.000
_cell.length_b   1.000
_cell.length_c   1.000
_cell.angle_alpha   90.00
_cell.angle_beta   90.00
_cell.angle_gamma   90.00
#
_symmetry.space_group_name_H-M   'P 1'
#
loop_
_entity.id
_entity.type
_entity.pdbx_description
1 polymer ?
#
loop_
_entity_poly.entity_id
_entity_poly.type
_entity_poly.pdbx_seq_one_letter_code
_entity_poly.pdbx_strand_id
1 'polypeptide(L)'
;MSGVLMKREKSPFYISYNERFRKYRRLMQRAMNSSASRAYWGMEEDAAKHTIGQIIESPEKLFQHIRSNSAFIIMKLTYGYTISDHNDHFVENAEKAIKIGSLAAAPGKWLVDSIPILRFLPDWFPGAGFKRQAKVWSEFMHNQTLKPHQWAKSQMEKGIAEPSFTSNLLQDANGGITTDAELEDYVLWTAGAMYGAGADTVELFRTGF
;
A
#
# COMPACT_ATOMS: atom_id res chain seq x y z
N MET A 1 16.64 3.29 -9.58
CA MET A 1 17.71 3.48 -8.57
C MET A 1 17.13 3.62 -7.17
N SER A 2 16.08 4.43 -6.99
CA SER A 2 15.28 4.56 -5.75
C SER A 2 14.85 3.22 -5.12
N GLY A 3 14.34 2.26 -5.91
CA GLY A 3 13.92 0.94 -5.42
C GLY A 3 15.03 0.12 -4.73
N VAL A 4 16.27 0.20 -5.22
CA VAL A 4 17.44 -0.49 -4.64
C VAL A 4 17.85 0.16 -3.31
N LEU A 5 17.94 1.49 -3.31
CA LEU A 5 18.30 2.27 -2.12
C LEU A 5 17.24 2.14 -1.01
N MET A 6 15.97 1.96 -1.39
CA MET A 6 14.86 1.79 -0.46
C MET A 6 14.52 0.33 -0.13
N LYS A 7 15.30 -0.64 -0.64
CA LYS A 7 15.04 -2.09 -0.47
C LYS A 7 13.61 -2.50 -0.87
N ARG A 8 13.07 -1.88 -1.93
CA ARG A 8 11.72 -2.14 -2.48
C ARG A 8 11.75 -2.83 -3.84
N GLU A 9 12.84 -3.50 -4.21
CA GLU A 9 13.00 -4.17 -5.50
C GLU A 9 11.92 -5.25 -5.76
N LYS A 10 11.41 -5.85 -4.69
CA LYS A 10 10.31 -6.81 -4.74
C LYS A 10 8.92 -6.17 -4.91
N SER A 11 8.80 -4.85 -4.75
CA SER A 11 7.51 -4.18 -4.90
C SER A 11 7.10 -4.13 -6.38
N PRO A 12 5.81 -4.33 -6.70
CA PRO A 12 5.28 -4.21 -8.07
C PRO A 12 5.62 -2.88 -8.78
N PHE A 13 5.86 -1.80 -8.02
CA PHE A 13 6.20 -0.48 -8.58
C PHE A 13 7.64 -0.38 -9.11
N TYR A 14 8.55 -1.25 -8.67
CA TYR A 14 9.99 -1.12 -8.93
C TYR A 14 10.59 -2.31 -9.69
N ILE A 15 9.78 -3.31 -10.05
CA ILE A 15 10.24 -4.52 -10.72
C ILE A 15 10.11 -4.42 -12.24
N SER A 16 11.10 -4.96 -12.96
CA SER A 16 11.03 -5.14 -14.42
C SER A 16 10.09 -6.29 -14.81
N TYR A 17 9.69 -6.33 -16.07
CA TYR A 17 8.83 -7.40 -16.58
C TYR A 17 9.53 -8.77 -16.50
N ASN A 18 9.02 -9.64 -15.63
CA ASN A 18 9.49 -11.01 -15.40
C ASN A 18 8.33 -11.90 -14.89
N GLU A 19 8.63 -13.14 -14.49
CA GLU A 19 7.61 -14.06 -13.97
C GLU A 19 6.91 -13.55 -12.71
N ARG A 20 7.65 -12.92 -11.80
CA ARG A 20 7.13 -12.28 -10.59
C ARG A 20 6.15 -11.15 -10.92
N PHE A 21 6.48 -10.29 -11.87
CA PHE A 21 5.57 -9.27 -12.38
C PHE A 21 4.28 -9.89 -12.96
N ARG A 22 4.41 -10.96 -13.76
CA ARG A 22 3.23 -11.69 -14.30
C ARG A 22 2.38 -12.31 -13.19
N LYS A 23 3.00 -12.79 -12.11
CA LYS A 23 2.30 -13.33 -10.93
C LYS A 23 1.54 -12.22 -10.20
N TYR A 24 2.17 -11.08 -9.94
CA TYR A 24 1.52 -9.89 -9.37
C TYR A 24 0.31 -9.47 -10.17
N ARG A 25 0.46 -9.33 -11.49
CA ARG A 25 -0.65 -8.94 -12.37
C ARG A 25 -1.80 -9.96 -12.31
N ARG A 26 -1.49 -11.26 -12.29
CA ARG A 26 -2.51 -12.32 -12.15
C ARG A 26 -3.26 -12.24 -10.82
N LEU A 27 -2.55 -12.03 -9.71
CA LEU A 27 -3.17 -11.89 -8.38
C LEU A 27 -4.08 -10.65 -8.32
N MET A 28 -3.58 -9.49 -8.75
CA MET A 28 -4.37 -8.25 -8.81
C MET A 28 -5.61 -8.40 -9.70
N GLN A 29 -5.45 -9.00 -10.89
CA GLN A 29 -6.57 -9.24 -11.82
C GLN A 29 -7.60 -10.21 -11.24
N ARG A 30 -7.18 -11.24 -10.50
CA ARG A 30 -8.12 -12.16 -9.84
C ARG A 30 -8.97 -11.43 -8.79
N ALA A 31 -8.37 -10.48 -8.07
CA ALA A 31 -9.04 -9.69 -7.05
C ALA A 31 -9.93 -8.58 -7.61
N MET A 32 -9.49 -7.91 -8.68
CA MET A 32 -10.12 -6.68 -9.19
C MET A 32 -10.79 -6.82 -10.56
N ASN A 33 -10.98 -8.04 -11.08
CA ASN A 33 -11.73 -8.18 -12.33
C ASN A 33 -13.21 -7.77 -12.13
N SER A 34 -13.89 -7.50 -13.25
CA SER A 34 -15.29 -7.05 -13.25
C SER A 34 -16.26 -8.01 -12.55
N SER A 35 -15.96 -9.31 -12.52
CA SER A 35 -16.77 -10.30 -11.81
C SER A 35 -16.54 -10.25 -10.31
N ALA A 36 -15.28 -10.23 -9.88
CA ALA A 36 -14.89 -10.16 -8.48
C ALA A 36 -15.31 -8.83 -7.83
N SER A 37 -15.28 -7.74 -8.59
CA SER A 37 -15.66 -6.40 -8.11
C SER A 37 -17.12 -6.33 -7.63
N ARG A 38 -18.01 -7.18 -8.16
CA ARG A 38 -19.40 -7.25 -7.71
C ARG A 38 -19.53 -7.66 -6.25
N ALA A 39 -18.59 -8.45 -5.73
CA ALA A 39 -18.57 -8.82 -4.32
C ALA A 39 -18.28 -7.63 -3.40
N TYR A 40 -17.73 -6.54 -3.95
CA TYR A 40 -17.38 -5.33 -3.20
C TYR A 40 -18.47 -4.25 -3.24
N TRP A 41 -19.51 -4.38 -4.07
CA TRP A 41 -20.53 -3.35 -4.25
C TRP A 41 -21.23 -2.95 -2.96
N GLY A 42 -21.63 -3.92 -2.13
CA GLY A 42 -22.25 -3.60 -0.83
C GLY A 42 -21.32 -2.78 0.08
N MET A 43 -20.04 -3.14 0.09
CA MET A 43 -19.01 -2.40 0.84
C MET A 43 -18.79 -0.99 0.29
N GLU A 44 -18.73 -0.83 -1.04
CA GLU A 44 -18.58 0.47 -1.69
C GLU A 44 -19.81 1.37 -1.47
N GLU A 45 -21.02 0.80 -1.51
CA GLU A 45 -22.26 1.52 -1.22
C GLU A 45 -22.31 2.02 0.22
N ASP A 46 -21.95 1.18 1.19
CA ASP A 46 -21.92 1.57 2.60
C ASP A 46 -20.88 2.66 2.85
N ALA A 47 -19.70 2.53 2.25
CA ALA A 47 -18.64 3.53 2.32
C ALA A 47 -19.09 4.86 1.66
N ALA A 48 -19.79 4.79 0.52
CA ALA A 48 -20.35 5.96 -0.16
C ALA A 48 -21.42 6.67 0.70
N LYS A 49 -22.36 5.92 1.30
CA LYS A 49 -23.40 6.48 2.19
C LYS A 49 -22.76 7.20 3.39
N HIS A 50 -21.77 6.58 4.01
CA HIS A 50 -21.03 7.18 5.13
C HIS A 50 -20.34 8.49 4.69
N THR A 51 -19.63 8.44 3.56
CA THR A 51 -18.91 9.60 2.99
C THR A 51 -19.85 10.76 2.66
N ILE A 52 -21.02 10.47 2.09
CA ILE A 52 -22.04 11.51 1.80
C ILE A 52 -22.51 12.17 3.10
N GLY A 53 -22.74 11.40 4.17
CA GLY A 53 -23.07 11.95 5.49
C GLY A 53 -22.00 12.94 5.98
N GLN A 54 -20.73 12.55 5.92
CA GLN A 54 -19.61 13.42 6.31
C GLN A 54 -19.51 14.69 5.46
N ILE A 55 -19.77 14.58 4.15
CA ILE A 55 -19.79 15.72 3.23
C ILE A 55 -20.94 16.68 3.55
N ILE A 56 -22.12 16.18 3.93
CA ILE A 56 -23.25 17.04 4.33
C ILE A 56 -22.91 17.82 5.60
N GLU A 57 -22.24 17.18 6.57
CA GLU A 57 -21.86 17.82 7.83
C GLU A 57 -20.71 18.83 7.67
N SER A 58 -19.76 18.55 6.76
CA SER A 58 -18.56 19.37 6.56
C SER A 58 -18.14 19.42 5.08
N PRO A 59 -18.90 20.13 4.24
CA PRO A 59 -18.67 20.17 2.79
C PRO A 59 -17.33 20.81 2.41
N GLU A 60 -16.79 21.68 3.25
CA GLU A 60 -15.47 22.29 3.08
C GLU A 60 -14.32 21.26 3.12
N LYS A 61 -14.59 20.06 3.66
CA LYS A 61 -13.64 18.94 3.76
C LYS A 61 -13.86 17.86 2.68
N LEU A 62 -14.59 18.16 1.61
CA LEU A 62 -14.94 17.22 0.53
C LEU A 62 -13.78 16.28 0.13
N PHE A 63 -12.61 16.84 -0.20
CA PHE A 63 -11.46 16.03 -0.64
C PHE A 63 -10.90 15.11 0.45
N GLN A 64 -10.96 15.53 1.72
CA GLN A 64 -10.54 14.70 2.84
C GLN A 64 -11.49 13.50 3.02
N HIS A 65 -12.80 13.72 2.85
CA HIS A 65 -13.81 12.66 2.92
C HIS A 65 -13.63 11.66 1.77
N ILE A 66 -13.45 12.13 0.54
CA ILE A 66 -13.19 11.26 -0.62
C ILE A 66 -11.90 10.44 -0.42
N ARG A 67 -10.82 11.06 0.08
CA ARG A 67 -9.57 10.35 0.38
C ARG A 67 -9.77 9.27 1.45
N SER A 68 -10.47 9.61 2.53
CA SER A 68 -10.76 8.68 3.63
C SER A 68 -11.59 7.49 3.14
N ASN A 69 -12.58 7.74 2.28
CA ASN A 69 -13.39 6.70 1.65
C ASN A 69 -12.54 5.69 0.87
N SER A 70 -11.62 6.17 0.03
CA SER A 70 -10.75 5.29 -0.75
C SER A 70 -9.78 4.49 0.12
N ALA A 71 -9.23 5.11 1.17
CA ALA A 71 -8.42 4.40 2.15
C ALA A 71 -9.22 3.31 2.90
N PHE A 72 -10.47 3.60 3.27
CA PHE A 72 -11.40 2.64 3.86
C PHE A 72 -11.65 1.45 2.94
N ILE A 73 -12.07 1.72 1.71
CA ILE A 73 -12.39 0.69 0.70
C ILE A 73 -11.18 -0.21 0.47
N ILE A 74 -10.00 0.37 0.24
CA ILE A 74 -8.82 -0.43 -0.08
C ILE A 74 -8.32 -1.24 1.12
N MET A 75 -8.40 -0.73 2.36
CA MET A 75 -8.03 -1.50 3.58
C MET A 75 -8.96 -2.64 3.88
N LYS A 76 -10.25 -2.40 3.71
CA LYS A 76 -11.23 -3.47 3.87
C LYS A 76 -11.06 -4.53 2.78
N LEU A 77 -10.87 -4.13 1.54
CA LEU A 77 -10.64 -5.04 0.42
C LEU A 77 -9.35 -5.85 0.58
N THR A 78 -8.22 -5.22 0.93
CA THR A 78 -6.92 -5.90 0.92
C THR A 78 -6.65 -6.72 2.17
N TYR A 79 -7.08 -6.23 3.34
CA TYR A 79 -6.73 -6.83 4.64
C TYR A 79 -7.95 -7.20 5.49
N GLY A 80 -9.16 -6.80 5.13
CA GLY A 80 -10.34 -6.97 5.98
C GLY A 80 -10.34 -5.98 7.15
N TYR A 81 -9.61 -4.86 7.00
CA TYR A 81 -9.46 -3.87 8.04
C TYR A 81 -10.47 -2.73 7.87
N THR A 82 -11.33 -2.55 8.85
CA THR A 82 -12.29 -1.43 8.90
C THR A 82 -11.63 -0.25 9.62
N ILE A 83 -11.37 0.83 8.89
CA ILE A 83 -10.90 2.10 9.47
C ILE A 83 -12.04 2.68 10.31
N SER A 84 -11.78 2.87 11.60
CA SER A 84 -12.79 3.28 12.59
C SER A 84 -12.73 4.76 12.95
N ASP A 85 -11.61 5.44 12.66
CA ASP A 85 -11.43 6.88 12.90
C ASP A 85 -10.42 7.48 11.91
N HIS A 86 -10.46 8.80 11.70
CA HIS A 86 -9.48 9.54 10.89
C HIS A 86 -8.06 9.45 11.44
N ASN A 87 -7.89 9.18 12.75
CA ASN A 87 -6.59 8.97 13.40
C ASN A 87 -6.12 7.51 13.35
N ASP A 88 -6.68 6.68 12.47
CA ASP A 88 -6.24 5.32 12.31
C ASP A 88 -4.75 5.25 11.92
N HIS A 89 -3.99 4.43 12.65
CA HIS A 89 -2.55 4.33 12.47
C HIS A 89 -2.18 3.92 11.05
N PHE A 90 -3.00 3.12 10.34
CA PHE A 90 -2.74 2.78 8.95
C PHE A 90 -2.98 3.97 8.02
N VAL A 91 -4.01 4.78 8.24
CA VAL A 91 -4.26 5.98 7.41
C VAL A 91 -3.07 6.95 7.50
N GLU A 92 -2.66 7.33 8.71
CA GLU A 92 -1.51 8.25 8.92
C GLU A 92 -0.22 7.71 8.29
N ASN A 93 -0.04 6.40 8.39
CA ASN A 93 1.07 5.66 7.83
C ASN A 93 1.10 5.72 6.29
N ALA A 94 -0.05 5.54 5.63
CA ALA A 94 -0.18 5.74 4.19
C ALA A 94 0.19 7.16 3.80
N GLU A 95 -0.37 8.19 4.44
CA GLU A 95 -0.09 9.59 4.05
C GLU A 95 1.41 9.93 4.12
N LYS A 96 2.09 9.44 5.17
CA LYS A 96 3.55 9.56 5.29
C LYS A 96 4.29 8.78 4.20
N ALA A 97 3.81 7.60 3.82
CA ALA A 97 4.39 6.77 2.77
C ALA A 97 4.33 7.45 1.40
N ILE A 98 3.18 8.05 1.10
CA ILE A 98 2.93 8.85 -0.09
C ILE A 98 3.93 10.00 -0.15
N LYS A 99 3.99 10.81 0.91
CA LYS A 99 4.90 11.96 0.98
C LYS A 99 6.36 11.55 0.80
N ILE A 100 6.78 10.44 1.42
CA ILE A 100 8.12 9.88 1.24
C ILE A 100 8.35 9.44 -0.21
N GLY A 101 7.38 8.73 -0.81
CA GLY A 101 7.41 8.29 -2.20
C GLY A 101 7.55 9.44 -3.18
N SER A 102 6.72 10.48 -3.05
CA SER A 102 6.78 11.68 -3.90
C SER A 102 8.12 12.41 -3.76
N LEU A 103 8.63 12.55 -2.53
CA LEU A 103 9.94 13.18 -2.31
C LEU A 103 11.09 12.34 -2.86
N ALA A 104 10.97 11.01 -2.84
CA ALA A 104 11.96 10.10 -3.39
C ALA A 104 11.95 10.06 -4.92
N ALA A 105 10.77 10.18 -5.53
CA ALA A 105 10.58 10.21 -6.98
C ALA A 105 10.79 11.60 -7.62
N ALA A 106 10.95 12.65 -6.80
CA ALA A 106 11.11 14.02 -7.27
C ALA A 106 12.34 14.15 -8.21
N PRO A 107 12.13 14.53 -9.49
CA PRO A 107 13.21 14.62 -10.46
C PRO A 107 14.22 15.72 -10.06
N GLY A 108 15.50 15.45 -10.25
CA GLY A 108 16.60 16.39 -9.96
C GLY A 108 16.91 16.60 -8.48
N LYS A 109 16.17 15.96 -7.56
CA LYS A 109 16.39 16.11 -6.11
C LYS A 109 17.60 15.31 -5.60
N TRP A 110 17.94 14.21 -6.27
CA TRP A 110 18.98 13.30 -5.81
C TRP A 110 20.13 13.25 -6.82
N LEU A 111 21.27 13.82 -6.45
CA LEU A 111 22.49 13.79 -7.27
C LEU A 111 22.92 12.37 -7.66
N VAL A 112 22.56 11.36 -6.85
CA VAL A 112 22.83 9.94 -7.15
C VAL A 112 22.12 9.45 -8.41
N ASP A 113 20.96 10.02 -8.77
CA ASP A 113 20.22 9.65 -9.98
C ASP A 113 20.93 10.15 -11.25
N SER A 114 21.66 11.26 -11.17
CA SER A 114 22.47 11.81 -12.28
C SER A 114 23.92 11.31 -12.28
N ILE A 115 24.47 10.99 -11.10
CA ILE A 115 25.86 10.55 -10.94
C ILE A 115 25.88 9.23 -10.14
N PRO A 116 25.79 8.07 -10.83
CA PRO A 116 25.64 6.76 -10.17
C PRO A 116 26.79 6.39 -9.23
N ILE A 117 27.99 6.95 -9.42
CA ILE A 117 29.16 6.65 -8.58
C ILE A 117 28.97 7.07 -7.13
N LEU A 118 28.11 8.06 -6.87
CA LEU A 118 27.79 8.55 -5.53
C LEU A 118 27.17 7.44 -4.65
N ARG A 119 26.60 6.38 -5.24
CA ARG A 119 26.06 5.23 -4.49
C ARG A 119 27.11 4.46 -3.69
N PHE A 120 28.39 4.61 -3.99
CA PHE A 120 29.48 3.91 -3.30
C PHE A 120 30.12 4.75 -2.17
N LEU A 121 29.71 6.00 -2.00
CA LEU A 121 30.26 6.87 -0.93
C LEU A 121 29.93 6.32 0.46
N PRO A 122 30.86 6.30 1.41
CA PRO A 122 30.57 5.90 2.79
C PRO A 122 29.48 6.77 3.44
N ASP A 123 28.68 6.21 4.35
CA ASP A 123 27.56 6.91 5.02
C ASP A 123 28.00 8.12 5.87
N TRP A 124 29.30 8.23 6.18
CA TRP A 124 29.90 9.34 6.93
C TRP A 124 30.40 10.49 6.05
N PHE A 125 30.45 10.30 4.72
CA PHE A 125 31.03 11.28 3.80
C PHE A 125 30.18 12.56 3.68
N PRO A 126 30.77 13.76 3.65
CA PRO A 126 30.04 15.01 3.42
C PRO A 126 29.26 14.96 2.10
N GLY A 127 27.94 15.18 2.15
CA GLY A 127 27.06 15.03 0.98
C GLY A 127 26.41 13.64 0.81
N ALA A 128 26.77 12.64 1.61
CA ALA A 128 26.11 11.32 1.64
C ALA A 128 24.80 11.30 2.48
N GLY A 129 24.24 12.46 2.83
CA GLY A 129 23.01 12.57 3.63
C GLY A 129 21.81 11.83 3.00
N PHE A 130 21.79 11.70 1.67
CA PHE A 130 20.78 10.93 0.95
C PHE A 130 20.75 9.45 1.35
N LYS A 131 21.90 8.83 1.71
CA LYS A 131 21.95 7.42 2.13
C LYS A 131 21.27 7.20 3.47
N ARG A 132 21.52 8.10 4.43
CA ARG A 132 20.88 8.06 5.76
C ARG A 132 19.37 8.25 5.61
N GLN A 133 18.96 9.22 4.80
CA GLN A 133 17.55 9.46 4.53
C GLN A 133 16.88 8.26 3.84
N ALA A 134 17.54 7.67 2.84
CA ALA A 134 17.05 6.49 2.14
C ALA A 134 16.92 5.28 3.09
N LYS A 135 17.82 5.09 4.05
CA LYS A 135 17.71 4.04 5.06
C LYS A 135 16.47 4.22 5.95
N VAL A 136 16.26 5.42 6.49
CA VAL A 136 15.07 5.73 7.31
C VAL A 136 13.78 5.52 6.51
N TRP A 137 13.76 6.01 5.27
CA TRP A 137 12.61 5.84 4.39
C TRP A 137 12.38 4.38 3.97
N SER A 138 13.45 3.61 3.75
CA SER A 138 13.38 2.17 3.47
C SER A 138 12.69 1.42 4.60
N GLU A 139 13.13 1.64 5.84
CA GLU A 139 12.57 0.99 7.04
C GLU A 139 11.10 1.37 7.22
N PHE A 140 10.77 2.66 7.08
CA PHE A 140 9.40 3.13 7.15
C PHE A 140 8.52 2.45 6.09
N MET A 141 8.92 2.52 4.82
CA MET A 141 8.16 1.96 3.71
C MET A 141 8.02 0.44 3.82
N HIS A 142 9.03 -0.26 4.33
CA HIS A 142 8.93 -1.70 4.57
C HIS A 142 7.85 -2.00 5.61
N ASN A 143 7.84 -1.26 6.73
CA ASN A 143 6.83 -1.40 7.78
C ASN A 143 5.41 -1.08 7.28
N GLN A 144 5.27 -0.12 6.36
CA GLN A 144 3.99 0.19 5.69
C GLN A 144 3.38 -1.00 4.97
N THR A 145 4.22 -1.86 4.38
CA THR A 145 3.77 -3.07 3.69
C THR A 145 3.59 -4.22 4.67
N LEU A 146 4.47 -4.35 5.65
CA LEU A 146 4.51 -5.48 6.57
C LEU A 146 3.41 -5.44 7.65
N LYS A 147 3.17 -4.29 8.27
CA LYS A 147 2.25 -4.18 9.42
C LYS A 147 0.80 -4.54 9.08
N PRO A 148 0.18 -4.06 7.99
CA PRO A 148 -1.19 -4.44 7.66
C PRO A 148 -1.30 -5.95 7.37
N HIS A 149 -0.28 -6.53 6.73
CA HIS A 149 -0.23 -7.95 6.44
C HIS A 149 -0.13 -8.80 7.71
N GLN A 150 0.75 -8.43 8.65
CA GLN A 150 0.86 -9.08 9.95
C GLN A 150 -0.43 -8.95 10.76
N TRP A 151 -1.07 -7.79 10.71
CA TRP A 151 -2.38 -7.61 11.35
C TRP A 151 -3.40 -8.60 10.78
N ALA A 152 -3.53 -8.70 9.46
CA ALA A 152 -4.45 -9.62 8.81
C ALA A 152 -4.17 -11.08 9.20
N LYS A 153 -2.90 -11.51 9.19
CA LYS A 153 -2.50 -12.85 9.65
C LYS A 153 -2.90 -13.08 11.12
N SER A 154 -2.70 -12.10 12.00
CA SER A 154 -3.10 -12.23 13.41
C SER A 154 -4.61 -12.40 13.60
N GLN A 155 -5.43 -11.79 12.73
CA GLN A 155 -6.88 -11.99 12.76
C GLN A 155 -7.26 -13.39 12.26
N MET A 156 -6.53 -13.91 11.26
CA MET A 156 -6.72 -15.27 10.76
C MET A 156 -6.36 -16.31 11.82
N GLU A 157 -5.24 -16.13 12.53
CA GLU A 157 -4.82 -17.00 13.64
C GLU A 157 -5.86 -17.03 14.76
N LYS A 158 -6.54 -15.92 15.00
CA LYS A 158 -7.63 -15.79 15.98
C LYS A 158 -8.97 -16.34 15.48
N GLY A 159 -9.09 -16.69 14.19
CA GLY A 159 -10.35 -17.15 13.58
C GLY A 159 -11.41 -16.06 13.41
N ILE A 160 -11.02 -14.77 13.47
CA ILE A 160 -11.94 -13.62 13.36
C ILE A 160 -11.66 -12.73 12.15
N ALA A 161 -10.81 -13.17 11.22
CA ALA A 161 -10.50 -12.41 10.02
C ALA A 161 -11.73 -12.24 9.12
N GLU A 162 -11.97 -11.01 8.68
CA GLU A 162 -12.93 -10.75 7.61
C GLU A 162 -12.40 -11.28 6.25
N PRO A 163 -13.29 -11.67 5.33
CA PRO A 163 -12.92 -11.99 3.96
C PRO A 163 -12.24 -10.80 3.27
N SER A 164 -11.05 -11.02 2.73
CA SER A 164 -10.22 -9.99 2.09
C SER A 164 -9.27 -10.62 1.07
N PHE A 165 -8.60 -9.80 0.26
CA PHE A 165 -7.55 -10.29 -0.64
C PHE A 165 -6.50 -11.15 0.07
N THR A 166 -6.01 -10.68 1.23
CA THR A 166 -4.98 -11.37 1.99
C THR A 166 -5.53 -12.66 2.61
N SER A 167 -6.66 -12.59 3.31
CA SER A 167 -7.22 -13.78 3.97
C SER A 167 -7.64 -14.85 2.96
N ASN A 168 -8.28 -14.47 1.84
CA ASN A 168 -8.72 -15.43 0.81
C ASN A 168 -7.55 -16.11 0.08
N LEU A 169 -6.38 -15.46 -0.03
CA LEU A 169 -5.21 -16.05 -0.69
C LEU A 169 -4.31 -16.84 0.27
N LEU A 170 -4.31 -16.49 1.55
CA LEU A 170 -3.51 -17.19 2.57
C LEU A 170 -4.27 -18.31 3.28
N GLN A 171 -5.59 -18.41 3.11
CA GLN A 171 -6.37 -19.48 3.71
C GLN A 171 -6.04 -20.83 3.04
N ASP A 172 -5.73 -21.84 3.85
CA ASP A 172 -5.51 -23.20 3.40
C ASP A 172 -6.82 -24.02 3.28
N ALA A 173 -6.72 -25.24 2.79
CA ALA A 173 -7.88 -26.12 2.59
C ALA A 173 -8.59 -26.54 3.90
N ASN A 174 -7.90 -26.44 5.04
CA ASN A 174 -8.42 -26.77 6.36
C ASN A 174 -8.96 -25.53 7.10
N GLY A 175 -8.94 -24.36 6.46
CA GLY A 175 -9.33 -23.09 7.07
C GLY A 175 -8.24 -22.43 7.92
N GLY A 176 -7.03 -22.99 7.96
CA GLY A 176 -5.84 -22.42 8.58
C GLY A 176 -5.09 -21.45 7.66
N ILE A 177 -3.87 -21.08 8.05
CA ILE A 177 -2.98 -20.22 7.25
C ILE A 177 -2.00 -21.10 6.49
N THR A 178 -1.86 -20.85 5.19
CA THR A 178 -0.90 -21.52 4.31
C THR A 178 0.54 -21.43 4.83
N THR A 179 1.29 -22.50 4.65
CA THR A 179 2.74 -22.56 4.93
C THR A 179 3.59 -22.26 3.70
N ASP A 180 2.97 -21.95 2.55
CA ASP A 180 3.65 -21.57 1.32
C ASP A 180 4.24 -20.15 1.45
N ALA A 181 5.52 -20.11 1.83
CA ALA A 181 6.27 -18.86 1.98
C ALA A 181 6.42 -18.07 0.68
N GLU A 182 6.41 -18.73 -0.49
CA GLU A 182 6.51 -18.05 -1.77
C GLU A 182 5.21 -17.31 -2.08
N LEU A 183 4.08 -17.98 -1.87
CA LEU A 183 2.76 -17.37 -1.98
C LEU A 183 2.61 -16.21 -0.99
N GLU A 184 3.02 -16.38 0.26
CA GLU A 184 2.98 -15.31 1.27
C GLU A 184 3.77 -14.08 0.82
N ASP A 185 5.01 -14.26 0.33
CA ASP A 185 5.82 -13.15 -0.21
C ASP A 185 5.11 -12.48 -1.40
N TYR A 186 4.47 -13.23 -2.30
CA TYR A 186 3.69 -12.59 -3.38
C TYR A 186 2.49 -11.81 -2.86
N VAL A 187 1.73 -12.35 -1.90
CA VAL A 187 0.55 -11.70 -1.31
C VAL A 187 0.95 -10.43 -0.57
N LEU A 188 2.00 -10.49 0.26
CA LEU A 188 2.53 -9.34 1.00
C LEU A 188 2.83 -8.15 0.07
N TRP A 189 3.62 -8.38 -0.98
CA TRP A 189 4.00 -7.31 -1.89
C TRP A 189 2.86 -6.83 -2.80
N THR A 190 1.93 -7.73 -3.16
CA THR A 190 0.77 -7.38 -3.98
C THR A 190 -0.23 -6.55 -3.19
N ALA A 191 -0.60 -6.99 -1.98
CA ALA A 191 -1.52 -6.28 -1.10
C ALA A 191 -0.96 -4.91 -0.70
N GLY A 192 0.34 -4.82 -0.40
CA GLY A 192 1.01 -3.55 -0.13
C GLY A 192 1.00 -2.58 -1.31
N ALA A 193 1.09 -3.08 -2.55
CA ALA A 193 0.98 -2.24 -3.73
C ALA A 193 -0.46 -1.80 -4.01
N MET A 194 -1.44 -2.70 -3.82
CA MET A 194 -2.87 -2.36 -3.92
C MET A 194 -3.23 -1.24 -2.94
N TYR A 195 -2.79 -1.39 -1.69
CA TYR A 195 -2.93 -0.37 -0.66
C TYR A 195 -2.33 0.98 -1.10
N GLY A 196 -1.02 0.98 -1.42
CA GLY A 196 -0.32 2.19 -1.79
C GLY A 196 -0.99 2.91 -2.95
N ALA A 197 -1.28 2.20 -4.05
CA ALA A 197 -1.92 2.77 -5.23
C ALA A 197 -3.34 3.27 -4.98
N GLY A 198 -4.16 2.50 -4.23
CA GLY A 198 -5.55 2.84 -3.94
C GLY A 198 -5.68 4.06 -3.03
N ALA A 199 -4.73 4.26 -2.10
CA ALA A 199 -4.69 5.45 -1.26
C ALA A 199 -4.10 6.69 -2.00
N ASP A 200 -3.06 6.49 -2.82
CA ASP A 200 -2.34 7.58 -3.53
C ASP A 200 -3.15 8.24 -4.65
N THR A 201 -3.75 7.43 -5.52
CA THR A 201 -4.33 7.95 -6.78
C THR A 201 -5.54 8.85 -6.57
N VAL A 202 -6.20 8.73 -5.42
CA VAL A 202 -7.33 9.60 -5.04
C VAL A 202 -6.84 10.98 -4.56
N GLU A 203 -5.61 11.08 -4.04
CA GLU A 203 -5.00 12.36 -3.66
C GLU A 203 -4.73 13.25 -4.90
N LEU A 204 -4.39 12.64 -6.03
CA LEU A 204 -4.13 13.33 -7.30
C LEU A 204 -5.34 14.07 -7.89
N PHE A 205 -6.57 13.71 -7.51
CA PHE A 205 -7.77 14.45 -7.94
C PHE A 205 -7.82 15.89 -7.42
N ARG A 206 -7.06 16.22 -6.37
CA ARG A 206 -6.99 17.58 -5.79
C ARG A 206 -6.18 18.56 -6.65
N THR A 207 -5.25 18.08 -7.48
CA THR A 207 -4.33 18.95 -8.24
C THR A 207 -4.76 19.20 -9.68
N GLY A 208 -5.89 18.62 -10.12
CA GLY A 208 -6.38 18.69 -11.50
C GLY A 208 -7.48 19.72 -11.77
N PHE A 209 -7.96 20.42 -10.73
CA PHE A 209 -8.97 21.48 -10.78
C PHE A 209 -8.58 22.62 -9.85
#